data_AF-A0A0Q7W1X7-F1
#
_entry.id   AF-A0A0Q7W1X7-F1
#
_cell.length_a   1.000
_cell.length_b   1.000
_cell.length_c   1.000
_cell.angle_alpha   90.00
_cell.angle_beta   90.00
_cell.angle_gamma   90.00
#
_symmetry.space_group_name_H-M   'P 1'
#
loop_
_entity.id
_entity.type
_entity.pdbx_description
1 polymer ?
#
loop_
_entity_poly.entity_id
_entity_poly.type
_entity_poly.pdbx_seq_one_letter_code
_entity_poly.pdbx_strand_id
1 'polypeptide(L)'
;MTIRIKAVFAGAAAAYVALGAPIAMAEDPLTAYTYTYYADAAKTQVLGQVSDQGCGRVGDFVYVVRANIPSPYYDAEPIYVCTGGGPTLPGD
;
A
#
# COMPACT_ATOMS: atom_id res chain seq x y z
N MET A 1 -60.98 -13.57 12.41
CA MET A 1 -60.34 -13.67 11.08
C MET A 1 -59.98 -12.27 10.66
N THR A 2 -58.70 -11.91 10.71
CA THR A 2 -58.23 -10.54 10.46
C THR A 2 -56.93 -10.61 9.68
N ILE A 3 -57.01 -10.36 8.37
CA ILE A 3 -55.87 -10.25 7.46
C ILE A 3 -55.53 -8.77 7.35
N ARG A 4 -54.26 -8.39 7.58
CA ARG A 4 -53.71 -7.07 7.21
C ARG A 4 -52.26 -7.17 6.70
N ILE A 5 -52.19 -7.17 5.36
CA ILE A 5 -51.24 -6.58 4.40
C ILE A 5 -49.78 -6.29 4.80
N LYS A 6 -48.91 -6.79 3.91
CA LYS A 6 -47.45 -6.69 3.74
C LYS A 6 -46.84 -5.28 3.91
N ALA A 7 -45.65 -5.24 4.52
CA ALA A 7 -44.58 -4.30 4.14
C ALA A 7 -43.25 -5.05 4.19
N VAL A 8 -42.71 -5.35 3.01
CA VAL A 8 -41.33 -5.82 2.80
C VAL A 8 -40.43 -4.60 2.97
N PHE A 9 -39.53 -4.63 3.94
CA PHE A 9 -38.34 -3.78 3.95
C PHE A 9 -37.12 -4.69 3.83
N ALA A 10 -36.84 -5.09 2.58
CA ALA A 10 -35.50 -5.44 2.16
C ALA A 10 -34.65 -4.16 2.28
N GLY A 11 -33.66 -4.16 3.17
CA GLY A 11 -32.90 -2.94 3.43
C GLY A 11 -31.86 -3.06 4.52
N ALA A 12 -31.19 -4.20 4.66
CA ALA A 12 -29.88 -4.23 5.32
C ALA A 12 -28.83 -4.05 4.22
N ALA A 13 -28.78 -2.87 3.62
CA ALA A 13 -27.57 -2.41 2.96
C ALA A 13 -26.54 -2.26 4.09
N ALA A 14 -25.76 -3.32 4.32
CA ALA A 14 -24.52 -3.23 5.06
C ALA A 14 -23.67 -2.21 4.31
N ALA A 15 -23.69 -0.97 4.78
CA ALA A 15 -22.72 0.03 4.40
C ALA A 15 -21.38 -0.50 4.92
N TYR A 16 -20.68 -1.25 4.08
CA TYR A 16 -19.26 -1.51 4.25
C TYR A 16 -18.58 -0.15 4.08
N VAL A 17 -18.50 0.59 5.17
CA VAL A 17 -17.59 1.70 5.30
C VAL A 17 -16.20 1.06 5.33
N ALA A 18 -15.71 0.68 4.16
CA ALA A 18 -14.30 0.47 3.94
C ALA A 18 -13.66 1.85 4.03
N LEU A 19 -13.41 2.31 5.26
CA LEU A 19 -12.35 3.25 5.56
C LEU A 19 -11.02 2.55 5.28
N GLY A 20 -10.81 2.18 4.02
CA GLY A 20 -9.49 1.96 3.45
C GLY A 20 -8.91 3.34 3.23
N ALA A 21 -8.66 4.07 4.31
CA ALA A 21 -7.64 5.10 4.25
C ALA A 21 -6.40 4.39 3.71
N PRO A 22 -5.73 4.91 2.67
CA PRO A 22 -4.36 4.49 2.49
C PRO A 22 -3.71 4.85 3.81
N ILE A 23 -3.30 3.84 4.57
CA ILE A 23 -2.20 4.01 5.47
C ILE A 23 -1.09 4.53 4.56
N ALA A 24 -0.98 5.86 4.47
CA ALA A 24 0.27 6.50 4.19
C ALA A 24 1.15 6.06 5.36
N MET A 25 1.66 4.83 5.25
CA MET A 25 2.81 4.42 6.01
C MET A 25 3.79 5.54 5.71
N ALA A 26 4.20 6.26 6.74
CA ALA A 26 5.32 7.17 6.64
C ALA A 26 6.51 6.29 6.27
N GLU A 27 6.65 6.00 4.97
CA GLU A 27 7.74 5.22 4.43
C GLU A 27 8.99 5.98 4.81
N ASP A 28 9.81 5.40 5.68
CA ASP A 28 11.09 5.98 6.02
C ASP A 28 11.81 6.35 4.72
N PRO A 29 12.20 7.63 4.52
CA PRO A 29 12.78 8.11 3.26
C PRO A 29 14.07 7.38 2.88
N LEU A 30 14.68 6.66 3.82
CA LEU A 30 15.88 5.88 3.63
C LEU A 30 15.61 4.38 3.47
N THR A 31 14.42 3.88 3.81
CA THR A 31 14.10 2.46 3.63
C THR A 31 13.63 2.23 2.21
N ALA A 32 14.27 1.32 1.49
CA ALA A 32 13.83 0.81 0.20
C ALA A 32 12.77 -0.28 0.39
N TYR A 33 11.81 -0.32 -0.53
CA TYR A 33 10.69 -1.25 -0.50
C TYR A 33 10.56 -2.02 -1.81
N THR A 34 9.94 -3.19 -1.72
CA THR A 34 9.31 -3.88 -2.84
C THR A 34 7.82 -3.60 -2.81
N TYR A 35 7.29 -3.16 -3.93
CA TYR A 35 5.88 -2.81 -4.08
C TYR A 35 5.15 -3.87 -4.88
N THR A 36 4.13 -4.48 -4.29
CA THR A 36 3.15 -5.29 -5.02
C THR A 36 1.96 -4.41 -5.34
N TYR A 37 1.66 -4.21 -6.62
CA TYR A 37 0.60 -3.30 -7.05
C TYR A 37 -0.58 -4.04 -7.70
N TYR A 38 -1.77 -3.50 -7.50
CA TYR A 38 -3.04 -4.16 -7.80
C TYR A 38 -3.91 -3.32 -8.75
N ALA A 39 -4.89 -3.99 -9.37
CA ALA A 39 -5.82 -3.36 -10.32
C ALA A 39 -6.81 -2.40 -9.63
N ASP A 40 -7.10 -2.65 -8.36
CA ASP A 40 -8.17 -2.00 -7.61
C ASP A 40 -7.87 -1.95 -6.10
N ALA A 41 -8.61 -1.11 -5.38
CA ALA A 41 -8.45 -0.94 -3.94
C ALA A 41 -8.81 -2.18 -3.11
N ALA A 42 -9.64 -3.08 -3.63
CA ALA A 42 -9.96 -4.36 -3.00
C ALA A 42 -8.89 -5.43 -3.29
N LYS A 43 -7.81 -5.08 -4.01
CA LYS A 43 -6.65 -5.93 -4.28
C LYS A 43 -7.04 -7.27 -4.90
N THR A 44 -8.08 -7.27 -5.74
CA THR A 44 -8.63 -8.51 -6.30
C THR A 44 -7.70 -9.15 -7.32
N GLN A 45 -6.87 -8.34 -7.98
CA GLN A 45 -5.90 -8.79 -8.96
C GLN A 45 -4.55 -8.11 -8.76
N VAL A 46 -3.50 -8.91 -8.61
CA VAL A 46 -2.11 -8.45 -8.68
C VAL A 46 -1.77 -8.14 -10.12
N LEU A 47 -1.32 -6.92 -10.39
CA LEU A 47 -0.86 -6.50 -11.71
C LEU A 47 0.65 -6.74 -11.88
N GLY A 48 1.41 -6.71 -10.79
CA GLY A 48 2.83 -7.00 -10.81
C GLY A 48 3.53 -6.55 -9.54
N GLN A 49 4.86 -6.63 -9.60
CA GLN A 49 5.75 -6.19 -8.53
C GLN A 49 6.84 -5.30 -9.11
N VAL A 50 7.20 -4.26 -8.37
CA VAL A 50 8.32 -3.37 -8.70
C VAL A 50 9.09 -3.06 -7.42
N SER A 51 10.41 -3.10 -7.49
CA SER A 51 11.28 -2.79 -6.35
C SER A 51 12.05 -1.50 -6.58
N ASP A 52 12.33 -0.80 -5.49
CA ASP A 52 13.26 0.32 -5.51
C ASP A 52 14.61 -0.07 -6.10
N GLN A 53 15.23 0.88 -6.80
CA GLN A 53 16.35 0.61 -7.71
C GLN A 53 17.72 0.69 -7.02
N GLY A 54 17.78 1.13 -5.76
CA GLY A 54 19.03 1.23 -5.01
C GLY A 54 19.10 2.43 -4.08
N CYS A 55 20.27 2.62 -3.50
CA CYS A 55 20.61 3.80 -2.70
C CYS A 55 21.39 4.80 -3.56
N GLY A 56 20.91 6.03 -3.62
CA GLY A 56 21.62 7.16 -4.20
C GLY A 56 22.32 7.98 -3.11
N ARG A 57 23.42 8.64 -3.49
CA ARG A 57 24.15 9.55 -2.60
C ARG A 57 24.61 10.78 -3.38
N VAL A 58 24.33 11.97 -2.84
CA VAL A 58 24.85 13.25 -3.35
C VAL A 58 25.47 14.01 -2.17
N GLY A 59 26.81 14.09 -2.16
CA GLY A 59 27.55 14.61 -1.00
C GLY A 59 27.26 13.77 0.25
N ASP A 60 26.70 14.39 1.29
CA ASP A 60 26.30 13.71 2.53
C ASP A 60 24.82 13.30 2.56
N PHE A 61 24.05 13.64 1.52
CA PHE A 61 22.65 13.24 1.42
C PHE A 61 22.52 11.85 0.83
N VAL A 62 21.89 10.96 1.58
CA VAL A 62 21.52 9.61 1.16
C VAL A 62 20.03 9.59 0.85
N TYR A 63 19.64 8.91 -0.22
CA TYR A 63 18.24 8.75 -0.61
C TYR A 63 18.00 7.40 -1.26
N VAL A 64 16.75 6.95 -1.24
CA VAL A 64 16.33 5.77 -2.00
C VAL A 64 15.94 6.18 -3.42
N VAL A 65 16.42 5.44 -4.41
CA VAL A 65 15.96 5.57 -5.80
C VAL A 65 14.63 4.83 -5.93
N ARG A 66 13.54 5.58 -5.74
CA ARG A 66 12.18 5.04 -5.76
C ARG A 66 11.79 4.52 -7.13
N ALA A 67 11.15 3.37 -7.18
CA ALA A 67 10.56 2.86 -8.40
C ALA A 67 9.25 3.58 -8.76
N ASN A 68 8.93 3.64 -10.05
CA ASN A 68 7.64 4.16 -10.51
C ASN A 68 6.58 3.06 -10.41
N ILE A 69 5.65 3.20 -9.47
CA ILE A 69 4.54 2.27 -9.27
C ILE A 69 3.37 2.70 -10.17
N PRO A 70 2.94 1.87 -11.14
CA PRO A 70 1.94 2.29 -12.12
C PRO A 70 0.49 2.32 -11.58
N SER A 71 0.26 1.88 -10.34
CA SER A 71 -1.04 1.90 -9.69
C SER A 71 -0.93 2.52 -8.29
N PRO A 72 -1.93 3.32 -7.84
CA PRO A 72 -1.97 3.86 -6.49
C PRO A 72 -2.35 2.80 -5.44
N TYR A 73 -2.78 1.61 -5.85
CA TYR A 73 -3.12 0.51 -4.95
C TYR A 73 -1.93 -0.43 -4.87
N TYR A 74 -1.15 -0.32 -3.81
CA TYR A 74 0.03 -1.15 -3.60
C TYR A 74 0.24 -1.50 -2.12
N ASP A 75 0.96 -2.58 -1.91
CA ASP A 75 1.57 -2.95 -0.64
C ASP A 75 3.07 -2.73 -0.74
N ALA A 76 3.67 -2.14 0.30
CA ALA A 76 5.10 -1.89 0.39
C ALA A 76 5.73 -2.81 1.44
N GLU A 77 6.73 -3.59 1.02
CA GLU A 77 7.47 -4.50 1.90
C GLU A 77 8.95 -4.08 1.97
N PRO A 78 9.50 -3.80 3.17
CA PRO A 78 10.84 -3.26 3.30
C PRO A 78 11.90 -4.28 2.91
N ILE A 79 12.90 -3.85 2.14
CA ILE A 79 14.00 -4.72 1.67
C ILE A 79 15.35 -4.35 2.30
N TYR A 80 15.69 -3.07 2.38
CA TYR A 80 16.94 -2.58 2.97
C TYR A 80 16.83 -1.10 3.30
N VAL A 81 17.63 -0.61 4.25
CA VAL A 81 17.75 0.79 4.62
C VAL A 81 19.04 1.37 4.05
N CYS A 82 18.91 2.44 3.29
CA CYS A 82 20.00 3.21 2.72
C CYS A 82 20.65 4.09 3.79
N THR A 83 21.89 3.77 4.16
CA THR A 83 22.67 4.56 5.11
C THR A 83 23.90 5.17 4.43
N GLY A 84 24.56 6.12 5.11
CA GLY A 84 25.82 6.70 4.64
C GLY A 84 26.96 5.69 4.47
N GLY A 85 26.84 4.52 5.10
CA GLY A 85 27.79 3.40 4.99
C GLY A 85 27.40 2.31 3.97
N GLY A 86 26.23 2.40 3.34
CA GLY A 86 25.70 1.38 2.41
C GLY A 86 24.31 0.86 2.77
N PRO A 87 23.74 -0.07 1.99
CA PRO A 87 22.47 -0.72 2.31
C PRO A 87 22.64 -1.64 3.54
N THR A 88 21.77 -1.46 4.52
CA THR A 88 21.65 -2.27 5.75
C THR A 88 20.31 -2.98 5.75
N LEU A 89 20.17 -4.10 6.47
CA LEU A 89 18.86 -4.76 6.55
C LEU A 89 17.93 -3.99 7.50
N PRO A 90 16.61 -4.00 7.27
CA PRO A 90 15.67 -3.33 8.16
C PRO A 90 15.65 -4.04 9.52
N GLY A 91 16.11 -3.37 10.59
CA GLY A 91 16.04 -3.87 11.97
C GLY A 91 17.34 -4.37 12.61
N ASP A 92 18.49 -4.20 11.94
CA ASP A 92 19.83 -4.35 12.55
C ASP A 92 20.23 -3.12 13.39
#